data_AF-A0A2D5B7C2-F1
#
_entry.id   AF-A0A2D5B7C2-F1
#
_cell.length_a   1.000
_cell.length_b   1.000
_cell.length_c   1.000
_cell.angle_alpha   90.00
_cell.angle_beta   90.00
_cell.angle_gamma   90.00
#
_symmetry.space_group_name_H-M   'P 1'
#
loop_
_entity.id
_entity.type
_entity.pdbx_description
1 polymer ?
#
loop_
_entity_poly.entity_id
_entity_poly.type
_entity_poly.pdbx_seq_one_letter_code
_entity_poly.pdbx_strand_id
1 'polypeptide(L)'
;MRLVGHRDPEVRHAWTTSQARRDIKDENVAAAGMETPSLDPRWHLASRAYAALKQGPLTPVRREGLIDEADRLGLRPFDASLIIAIAQDHARTGRPIEEAESTLMLVKPAERPTGSGFARWGFAAACAMALSGLILMWMAN
;
A
#
# COMPACT_ATOMS: atom_id res chain seq x y z
N MET A 1 -39.24 -1.80 32.85
CA MET A 1 -38.81 -0.41 32.57
C MET A 1 -37.97 -0.42 31.31
N ARG A 2 -38.47 0.20 30.24
CA ARG A 2 -37.88 0.25 28.90
C ARG A 2 -37.39 1.68 28.68
N LEU A 3 -36.09 1.93 28.83
CA LEU A 3 -35.51 3.21 28.45
C LEU A 3 -35.18 3.14 26.95
N VAL A 4 -36.18 3.43 26.12
CA VAL A 4 -35.96 3.80 24.72
C VAL A 4 -35.44 5.23 24.76
N GLY A 5 -34.12 5.38 24.61
CA GLY A 5 -33.48 6.66 24.36
C GLY A 5 -34.14 7.33 23.17
N HIS A 6 -34.77 8.44 23.50
CA HIS A 6 -35.17 9.59 22.72
C HIS A 6 -34.82 9.60 21.22
N ARG A 7 -35.83 9.93 20.42
CA ARG A 7 -35.77 10.21 18.97
C ARG A 7 -34.81 11.37 18.69
N ASP A 8 -33.53 11.08 18.53
CA ASP A 8 -32.56 12.06 18.06
C ASP A 8 -32.31 11.86 16.56
N PRO A 9 -32.73 12.79 15.68
CA PRO A 9 -32.51 12.68 14.24
C PRO A 9 -31.02 12.68 13.86
N GLU A 10 -30.16 13.32 14.66
CA GLU A 10 -28.71 13.36 14.39
C GLU A 10 -28.07 11.98 14.50
N VAL A 11 -28.55 11.17 15.44
CA VAL A 11 -28.06 9.81 15.65
C VAL A 11 -28.34 8.95 14.42
N ARG A 12 -29.53 9.04 13.80
CA ARG A 12 -29.85 8.31 12.56
C ARG A 12 -28.92 8.68 11.40
N HIS A 13 -28.59 9.96 11.24
CA HIS A 13 -27.63 10.40 10.22
C HIS A 13 -26.24 9.82 10.48
N ALA A 14 -25.78 9.81 11.74
CA ALA A 14 -24.50 9.19 12.11
C ALA A 14 -24.43 7.68 11.84
N TRP A 15 -25.53 6.94 12.06
CA TRP A 15 -25.62 5.51 11.69
C TRP A 15 -25.61 5.32 10.17
N THR A 16 -26.33 6.14 9.40
CA THR A 16 -26.32 6.06 7.93
C THR A 16 -24.96 6.39 7.35
N THR A 17 -24.24 7.39 7.88
CA THR A 17 -22.88 7.72 7.43
C THR A 17 -21.88 6.63 7.81
N SER A 18 -22.03 6.03 9.00
CA SER A 18 -21.13 4.95 9.44
C SER A 18 -21.38 3.65 8.69
N GLN A 19 -22.64 3.33 8.37
CA GLN A 19 -23.01 2.20 7.52
C GLN A 19 -22.55 2.43 6.09
N ALA A 20 -22.85 3.58 5.49
CA ALA A 20 -22.38 3.91 4.14
C ALA A 20 -20.85 3.87 4.02
N ARG A 21 -20.11 4.32 5.04
CA ARG A 21 -18.64 4.20 5.07
C ARG A 21 -18.15 2.75 5.14
N ARG A 22 -18.88 1.87 5.84
CA ARG A 22 -18.56 0.43 5.89
C ARG A 22 -18.88 -0.22 4.57
N ASP A 23 -20.03 0.06 3.99
CA ASP A 23 -20.43 -0.47 2.68
C ASP A 23 -19.45 -0.03 1.58
N ILE A 24 -19.02 1.23 1.57
CA ILE A 24 -17.97 1.73 0.67
C ILE A 24 -16.63 1.02 0.94
N LYS A 25 -16.27 0.79 2.19
CA LYS A 25 -15.04 0.09 2.55
C LYS A 25 -15.09 -1.37 2.08
N ASP A 26 -16.19 -2.06 2.30
CA ASP A 26 -16.38 -3.46 1.95
C ASP A 26 -16.45 -3.64 0.43
N GLU A 27 -17.11 -2.72 -0.28
CA GLU A 27 -17.08 -2.61 -1.75
C GLU A 27 -15.66 -2.36 -2.27
N ASN A 28 -14.91 -1.43 -1.66
CA ASN A 28 -13.51 -1.16 -2.04
C ASN A 28 -12.60 -2.37 -1.79
N VAL A 29 -12.84 -3.15 -0.74
CA VAL A 29 -12.11 -4.39 -0.45
C VAL A 29 -12.49 -5.49 -1.46
N ALA A 30 -13.77 -5.61 -1.83
CA ALA A 30 -14.24 -6.55 -2.84
C ALA A 30 -13.68 -6.21 -4.24
N ALA A 31 -13.67 -4.93 -4.59
CA ALA A 31 -13.11 -4.43 -5.84
C ALA A 31 -11.58 -4.58 -5.90
N ALA A 32 -10.88 -4.51 -4.76
CA ALA A 32 -9.44 -4.73 -4.70
C ALA A 32 -9.02 -6.16 -5.10
N GLY A 33 -9.95 -7.12 -5.12
CA GLY A 33 -9.72 -8.49 -5.60
C GLY A 33 -10.05 -8.70 -7.10
N MET A 34 -10.59 -7.70 -7.80
CA MET A 34 -10.89 -7.82 -9.23
C MET A 34 -9.64 -7.55 -10.07
N GLU A 35 -8.95 -8.62 -10.50
CA GLU A 35 -7.84 -8.53 -11.46
C GLU A 35 -8.37 -8.24 -12.86
N THR A 36 -8.39 -6.96 -13.26
CA THR A 36 -8.57 -6.59 -14.66
C THR A 36 -7.18 -6.44 -15.30
N PRO A 37 -6.84 -7.17 -16.37
CA PRO A 37 -5.50 -7.12 -16.98
C PRO A 37 -5.05 -5.70 -17.42
N SER A 38 -6.00 -4.82 -17.77
CA SER A 38 -5.72 -3.42 -18.13
C SER A 38 -5.32 -2.52 -16.95
N LEU A 39 -5.48 -3.01 -15.72
CA LEU A 39 -5.16 -2.32 -14.47
C LEU A 39 -3.95 -2.92 -13.76
N ASP A 40 -3.28 -3.94 -14.32
CA ASP A 40 -2.14 -4.58 -13.67
C ASP A 40 -0.98 -3.57 -13.46
N PRO A 41 -0.66 -3.22 -12.20
CA PRO A 41 0.42 -2.30 -11.88
C PRO A 41 1.77 -2.73 -12.46
N ARG A 42 1.98 -4.05 -12.58
CA ARG A 42 3.22 -4.63 -13.10
C ARG A 42 3.37 -4.32 -14.58
N TRP A 43 2.30 -4.46 -15.34
CA TRP A 43 2.28 -4.20 -16.78
C TRP A 43 2.47 -2.71 -17.09
N HIS A 44 1.81 -1.84 -16.32
CA HIS A 44 1.97 -0.39 -16.44
C HIS A 44 3.42 0.05 -16.18
N LEU A 45 4.01 -0.41 -15.07
CA LEU A 45 5.39 -0.08 -14.72
C LEU A 45 6.39 -0.63 -15.76
N ALA A 46 6.23 -1.89 -16.19
CA ALA A 46 7.10 -2.51 -17.18
C ALA A 46 7.09 -1.74 -18.50
N SER A 47 5.90 -1.36 -18.98
CA SER A 47 5.72 -0.59 -20.21
C SER A 47 6.35 0.79 -20.13
N ARG A 48 6.18 1.52 -19.01
CA ARG A 48 6.86 2.81 -18.78
C ARG A 48 8.37 2.69 -18.72
N ALA A 49 8.89 1.70 -17.98
CA ALA A 49 10.32 1.47 -17.87
C ALA A 49 10.94 1.13 -19.24
N TYR A 50 10.29 0.24 -20.01
CA TYR A 50 10.72 -0.14 -21.34
C TYR A 50 10.73 1.04 -22.32
N ALA A 51 9.70 1.89 -22.31
CA ALA A 51 9.64 3.10 -23.12
C ALA A 51 10.75 4.10 -22.75
N ALA A 52 11.03 4.27 -21.45
CA ALA A 52 12.13 5.12 -20.98
C ALA A 52 13.50 4.60 -21.43
N LEU A 53 13.70 3.28 -21.41
CA LEU A 53 14.94 2.62 -21.84
C LEU A 53 15.18 2.73 -23.35
N LYS A 54 14.13 2.80 -24.17
CA LYS A 54 14.25 3.08 -25.61
C LYS A 54 14.81 4.47 -25.90
N GLN A 55 14.69 5.41 -24.96
CA GLN A 55 15.25 6.76 -25.08
C GLN A 55 16.70 6.85 -24.58
N GLY A 56 17.23 5.77 -24.01
CA GLY A 56 18.58 5.69 -23.46
C GLY A 56 18.61 5.09 -22.05
N PRO A 57 19.81 4.92 -21.46
CA PRO A 57 19.97 4.33 -20.14
C PRO A 57 19.16 5.07 -19.06
N LEU A 58 18.58 4.31 -18.13
CA LEU A 58 17.90 4.86 -16.96
C LEU A 58 18.92 5.52 -16.02
N THR A 59 18.85 6.85 -15.91
CA THR A 59 19.60 7.59 -14.89
C THR A 59 19.07 7.29 -13.49
N PRO A 60 19.86 7.52 -12.42
CA PRO A 60 19.40 7.30 -11.05
C PRO A 60 18.08 8.02 -10.73
N VAL A 61 17.96 9.29 -11.12
CA VAL A 61 16.75 10.10 -10.89
C VAL A 61 15.52 9.53 -11.62
N ARG A 62 15.69 9.05 -12.87
CA ARG A 62 14.58 8.43 -13.61
C ARG A 62 14.19 7.09 -13.01
N ARG A 63 15.16 6.33 -12.49
CA ARG A 63 14.91 5.06 -11.80
C ARG A 63 14.15 5.28 -10.50
N GLU A 64 14.53 6.27 -9.69
CA GLU A 64 13.81 6.65 -8.48
C GLU A 64 12.36 7.06 -8.80
N GLY A 65 12.17 7.90 -9.83
CA GLY A 65 10.81 8.29 -10.25
C GLY A 65 9.91 7.12 -10.64
N LEU A 66 10.47 6.08 -11.27
CA LEU A 66 9.73 4.84 -11.58
C LEU A 66 9.41 4.02 -10.33
N ILE A 67 10.32 3.96 -9.36
CA ILE A 67 10.09 3.26 -8.08
C ILE A 67 9.00 3.99 -7.27
N ASP A 68 9.03 5.32 -7.22
CA ASP A 68 8.00 6.12 -6.55
C ASP A 68 6.63 5.98 -7.23
N GLU A 69 6.60 5.88 -8.56
CA GLU A 69 5.37 5.59 -9.30
C GLU A 69 4.84 4.20 -8.96
N ALA A 70 5.71 3.20 -8.89
CA ALA A 70 5.36 1.85 -8.51
C ALA A 70 4.77 1.78 -7.09
N ASP A 71 5.36 2.52 -6.14
CA ASP A 71 4.88 2.59 -4.76
C ASP A 71 3.46 3.19 -4.67
N ARG A 72 3.18 4.24 -5.46
CA ARG A 72 1.82 4.80 -5.59
C ARG A 72 0.82 3.80 -6.18
N LEU A 73 1.27 2.91 -7.06
CA LEU A 73 0.47 1.82 -7.61
C LEU A 73 0.39 0.60 -6.68
N GLY A 74 1.03 0.68 -5.51
CA GLY A 74 0.96 -0.36 -4.49
C GLY A 74 1.98 -1.49 -4.62
N LEU A 75 2.95 -1.34 -5.51
CA LEU A 75 4.06 -2.26 -5.66
C LEU A 75 5.14 -1.92 -4.63
N ARG A 76 5.73 -2.95 -4.00
CA ARG A 76 6.86 -2.70 -3.11
C ARG A 76 8.08 -2.25 -3.92
N PRO A 77 9.00 -1.47 -3.33
CA PRO A 77 10.24 -1.05 -4.02
C PRO A 77 11.07 -2.22 -4.58
N PHE A 78 11.04 -3.37 -3.90
CA PHE A 78 11.69 -4.60 -4.38
C PHE A 78 11.03 -5.16 -5.64
N ASP A 79 9.70 -5.29 -5.65
CA ASP A 79 8.94 -5.79 -6.81
C ASP A 79 9.09 -4.83 -8.00
N ALA A 80 9.05 -3.52 -7.74
CA ALA A 80 9.32 -2.49 -8.73
C ALA A 80 10.71 -2.66 -9.37
N SER A 81 11.73 -2.92 -8.54
CA SER A 81 13.10 -3.14 -9.02
C SER A 81 13.21 -4.39 -9.91
N LEU A 82 12.50 -5.47 -9.56
CA LEU A 82 12.44 -6.69 -10.39
C LEU A 82 11.76 -6.42 -11.74
N ILE A 83 10.62 -5.74 -11.74
CA ILE A 83 9.87 -5.38 -12.95
C ILE A 83 10.71 -4.50 -13.87
N ILE A 84 11.41 -3.50 -13.30
CA ILE A 84 12.34 -2.66 -14.06
C ILE A 84 13.47 -3.49 -14.66
N ALA A 85 14.02 -4.47 -13.92
CA ALA A 85 15.07 -5.35 -14.43
C ALA A 85 14.59 -6.23 -15.61
N ILE A 86 13.35 -6.74 -15.55
CA ILE A 86 12.72 -7.47 -16.66
C ILE A 86 12.62 -6.57 -17.89
N ALA A 87 12.09 -5.34 -17.73
CA ALA A 87 12.00 -4.37 -18.82
C ALA A 87 13.38 -3.99 -19.38
N GLN A 88 14.40 -3.88 -18.52
CA GLN A 88 15.79 -3.65 -18.91
C GLN A 88 16.35 -4.78 -19.76
N ASP A 89 16.12 -6.03 -19.39
CA ASP A 89 16.60 -7.17 -20.17
C ASP A 89 15.95 -7.22 -21.55
N HIS A 90 14.64 -7.00 -21.65
CA HIS A 90 13.94 -6.92 -22.95
C HIS A 90 14.46 -5.77 -23.81
N ALA A 91 14.63 -4.57 -23.23
CA ALA A 91 15.16 -3.42 -23.96
C ALA A 91 16.61 -3.66 -24.43
N ARG A 92 17.44 -4.30 -23.61
CA ARG A 92 18.84 -4.62 -23.94
C ARG A 92 18.96 -5.71 -25.00
N THR A 93 18.06 -6.69 -25.01
CA THR A 93 18.03 -7.79 -25.98
C THR A 93 17.24 -7.46 -27.25
N GLY A 94 16.61 -6.28 -27.31
CA GLY A 94 15.78 -5.85 -28.44
C GLY A 94 14.46 -6.62 -28.57
N ARG A 95 14.05 -7.35 -27.51
CA ARG A 95 12.80 -8.09 -27.50
C ARG A 95 11.61 -7.16 -27.24
N PRO A 96 10.43 -7.45 -27.82
CA PRO A 96 9.20 -6.74 -27.48
C PRO A 96 8.85 -6.95 -25.99
N ILE A 97 8.16 -5.97 -25.40
CA ILE A 97 7.80 -6.03 -23.97
C ILE A 97 6.67 -7.04 -23.72
N GLU A 98 5.86 -7.28 -24.74
CA GLU A 98 4.75 -8.24 -24.79
C GLU A 98 5.21 -9.67 -24.44
N GLU A 99 6.42 -10.05 -24.82
CA GLU A 99 7.02 -11.34 -24.45
C GLU A 99 7.33 -11.47 -22.94
N ALA A 100 7.36 -10.36 -22.20
CA ALA A 100 7.66 -10.35 -20.77
C ALA A 100 6.47 -10.76 -19.90
N GLU A 101 5.27 -10.89 -20.44
CA GLU A 101 4.02 -11.16 -19.69
C GLU A 101 4.17 -12.34 -18.73
N SER A 102 4.67 -13.47 -19.24
CA SER A 102 4.89 -14.69 -18.45
C SER A 102 5.85 -14.48 -17.28
N THR A 103 6.87 -13.65 -17.46
CA THR A 103 7.89 -13.36 -16.43
C THR A 103 7.37 -12.34 -15.41
N LEU A 104 6.57 -11.37 -15.85
CA LEU A 104 5.92 -10.39 -14.96
C LEU A 104 4.90 -11.06 -14.04
N MET A 105 4.18 -12.07 -14.52
CA MET A 105 3.24 -12.85 -13.71
C MET A 105 3.92 -13.61 -12.55
N LEU A 106 5.22 -13.90 -12.65
CA LEU A 106 6.00 -14.50 -11.56
C LEU A 106 6.27 -13.52 -10.41
N VAL A 107 6.23 -12.22 -10.67
CA VAL A 107 6.34 -11.19 -9.64
C VAL A 107 4.99 -11.12 -8.92
N LYS A 108 4.88 -11.91 -7.85
CA LYS A 108 3.70 -11.88 -6.97
C LYS A 108 3.75 -10.63 -6.09
N PRO A 109 2.75 -9.74 -6.15
CA PRO A 109 2.66 -8.65 -5.19
C PRO A 109 2.57 -9.26 -3.79
N ALA A 110 3.37 -8.77 -2.84
CA ALA A 110 3.23 -9.27 -1.49
C ALA A 110 1.92 -8.80 -0.87
N GLU A 111 1.35 -9.68 -0.05
CA GLU A 111 0.29 -9.34 0.88
C GLU A 111 0.75 -8.15 1.73
N ARG A 112 0.05 -7.02 1.61
CA ARG A 112 0.34 -5.85 2.44
C ARG A 112 0.16 -6.27 3.90
N PRO A 113 1.16 -6.09 4.78
CA PRO A 113 0.98 -6.42 6.18
C PRO A 113 -0.15 -5.56 6.74
N THR A 114 -1.22 -6.21 7.19
CA THR A 114 -2.34 -5.59 7.93
C THR A 114 -1.92 -5.29 9.37
N GLY A 115 -0.77 -4.63 9.54
CA GLY A 115 -0.18 -4.31 10.83
C GLY A 115 -0.76 -3.03 11.40
N SER A 116 -1.72 -3.15 12.32
CA SER A 116 -2.31 -2.02 13.04
C SER A 116 -1.22 -1.16 13.71
N GLY A 117 -1.11 0.11 13.33
CA GLY A 117 -0.15 1.05 13.91
C GLY A 117 -0.29 1.22 15.44
N PHE A 118 -1.41 0.79 16.01
CA PHE A 118 -1.69 0.76 17.45
C PHE A 118 -0.72 -0.14 18.23
N ALA A 119 -0.24 -1.24 17.66
CA ALA A 119 0.68 -2.14 18.35
C ALA A 119 2.08 -1.52 18.57
N ARG A 120 2.51 -0.61 17.68
CA ARG A 120 3.84 0.02 17.77
C ARG A 120 3.90 1.13 18.82
N TRP A 121 2.78 1.83 19.08
CA TRP A 121 2.70 2.86 20.10
C TRP A 121 2.36 2.33 21.50
N GLY A 122 1.70 1.17 21.59
CA GLY A 122 1.37 0.55 22.88
C GLY A 122 2.61 0.23 23.74
N PHE A 123 3.67 -0.30 23.10
CA PHE A 123 4.91 -0.60 23.81
C PHE A 123 5.64 0.67 24.27
N ALA A 124 5.69 1.71 23.42
CA ALA A 124 6.30 3.00 23.77
C ALA A 124 5.59 3.69 24.94
N ALA A 125 4.25 3.65 24.96
CA ALA A 125 3.44 4.20 26.05
C ALA A 125 3.67 3.45 27.37
N ALA A 126 3.78 2.12 27.34
CA ALA A 126 4.06 1.31 28.52
C ALA A 126 5.44 1.64 29.12
N CYS A 127 6.48 1.78 28.30
CA CYS A 127 7.81 2.18 28.76
C CYS A 127 7.82 3.60 29.36
N ALA A 128 7.10 4.55 28.75
CA ALA A 128 7.01 5.92 29.25
C ALA A 128 6.33 5.99 30.63
N MET A 129 5.25 5.22 30.84
CA MET A 129 4.57 5.15 32.13
C MET A 129 5.44 4.52 33.22
N ALA A 130 6.16 3.43 32.90
CA ALA A 130 7.05 2.76 33.85
C ALA A 130 8.21 3.68 34.29
N LEU A 131 8.85 4.39 33.36
CA LEU A 131 9.92 5.33 33.66
C LEU A 131 9.41 6.52 34.48
N SER A 132 8.23 7.06 34.14
CA SER A 132 7.62 8.17 34.88
C SER A 132 7.32 7.78 36.33
N GLY A 133 6.77 6.58 36.54
CA GLY A 133 6.50 6.05 37.88
C GLY A 133 7.77 5.87 38.72
N LEU A 134 8.85 5.38 38.11
CA LEU A 134 10.13 5.18 38.80
C LEU A 134 10.75 6.52 39.26
N ILE A 135 10.66 7.56 38.43
CA ILE A 135 11.18 8.90 38.76
C ILE A 135 10.38 9.52 39.91
N LEU A 136 9.05 9.41 39.89
CA LEU A 136 8.20 9.93 40.96
C LEU A 136 8.44 9.19 42.29
N MET A 137 8.65 7.87 42.25
CA MET A 137 9.00 7.09 43.43
C MET A 137 10.34 7.51 44.02
N TRP A 138 11.34 7.79 43.17
CA TRP A 138 12.65 8.27 43.61
C TRP A 138 12.60 9.67 44.22
N MET A 139 11.80 10.59 43.67
CA MET A 139 11.62 11.92 44.26
C MET A 139 10.85 11.91 45.58
N ALA A 140 10.05 10.88 45.83
CA ALA A 140 9.23 10.76 47.04
C ALA A 140 9.93 10.08 48.23
N ASN A 141 11.16 9.58 48.04
CA ASN A 141 11.91 8.83 49.05
C ASN A 141 13.30 9.42 49.26
#